data_AF-A0A453B157-F1
#
_entry.id   AF-A0A453B157-F1
#
_cell.length_a   1.000
_cell.length_b   1.000
_cell.length_c   1.000
_cell.angle_alpha   90.00
_cell.angle_beta   90.00
_cell.angle_gamma   90.00
#
_symmetry.space_group_name_H-M   'P 1'
#
loop_
_entity.id
_entity.type
_entity.pdbx_description
1 polymer ?
#
loop_
_entity_poly.entity_id
_entity_poly.type
_entity_poly.pdbx_seq_one_letter_code
_entity_poly.pdbx_strand_id
1 'polypeptide(L)'
;MQVPVRRDVIMLRRVYGDDAATASVVRSLLAPVANQLSGSGDTSDFHRRLVQVQLRSLKGPEDVRAAFDGVEAVAICILLMRAVVVFETEAGAARALQDPAKEAIGPCTAVPSLDLAAGCHFIPYKIIEVSIPEISNSTCLAR
;
A
#
# COMPACT_ATOMS: atom_id res chain seq x y z
N MET A 1 -10.70 17.19 -16.14
CA MET A 1 -11.28 15.83 -16.29
C MET A 1 -11.34 15.17 -14.92
N GLN A 2 -12.51 14.76 -14.43
CA GLN A 2 -12.58 13.87 -13.26
C GLN A 2 -12.19 12.47 -13.73
N VAL A 3 -11.05 11.97 -13.23
CA VAL A 3 -10.54 10.63 -13.50
C VAL A 3 -11.56 9.61 -12.96
N PRO A 4 -12.01 8.60 -13.73
CA PRO A 4 -13.04 7.64 -13.32
C PRO A 4 -12.80 7.03 -11.94
N VAL A 5 -11.54 6.66 -11.65
CA VAL A 5 -11.10 6.06 -10.38
C VAL A 5 -11.46 6.90 -9.15
N ARG A 6 -11.42 8.24 -9.23
CA ARG A 6 -11.78 9.09 -8.09
C ARG A 6 -13.28 9.05 -7.78
N ARG A 7 -14.13 8.89 -8.81
CA ARG A 7 -15.58 8.76 -8.63
C ARG A 7 -15.91 7.41 -7.99
N ASP A 8 -15.21 6.36 -8.36
CA ASP A 8 -15.43 5.02 -7.84
C ASP A 8 -15.12 4.94 -6.34
N VAL A 9 -14.05 5.60 -5.87
CA VAL A 9 -13.72 5.68 -4.44
C VAL A 9 -14.79 6.45 -3.64
N ILE A 10 -15.35 7.53 -4.20
CA ILE A 10 -16.44 8.29 -3.55
C ILE A 10 -17.70 7.42 -3.44
N MET A 11 -18.03 6.67 -4.49
CA MET A 11 -19.18 5.76 -4.47
C MET A 11 -18.98 4.62 -3.48
N LEU A 12 -17.79 4.02 -3.44
CA LEU A 12 -17.41 2.99 -2.45
C LEU A 12 -17.67 3.48 -1.03
N ARG A 13 -17.19 4.68 -0.68
CA ARG A 13 -17.39 5.26 0.66
C ARG A 13 -18.87 5.45 0.99
N ARG A 14 -19.66 5.94 0.02
CA ARG A 14 -21.10 6.16 0.21
C ARG A 14 -21.89 4.88 0.41
N VAL A 15 -21.50 3.80 -0.27
CA VAL A 15 -22.27 2.53 -0.26
C VAL A 15 -21.80 1.60 0.85
N TYR A 16 -20.49 1.50 1.06
CA TYR A 16 -19.88 0.49 1.94
C TYR A 16 -19.22 1.08 3.20
N GLY A 17 -19.13 2.42 3.31
CA GLY A 17 -18.44 3.10 4.40
C GLY A 17 -16.94 3.30 4.16
N ASP A 18 -16.31 4.09 5.04
CA ASP A 18 -14.93 4.52 4.87
C ASP A 18 -13.91 3.37 5.01
N ASP A 19 -14.15 2.44 5.94
CA ASP A 19 -13.25 1.30 6.17
C ASP A 19 -13.23 0.35 4.97
N ALA A 20 -14.41 -0.05 4.49
CA ALA A 20 -14.54 -0.91 3.31
C ALA A 20 -13.95 -0.25 2.06
N ALA A 21 -14.15 1.05 1.87
CA ALA A 21 -13.55 1.79 0.77
C ALA A 21 -12.02 1.85 0.86
N THR A 22 -11.48 2.07 2.06
CA THR A 22 -10.04 2.09 2.32
C THR A 22 -9.43 0.71 2.06
N ALA A 23 -10.01 -0.35 2.63
CA ALA A 23 -9.60 -1.73 2.39
C ALA A 23 -9.63 -2.07 0.89
N SER A 24 -10.68 -1.64 0.15
CA SER A 24 -10.82 -1.89 -1.29
C SER A 24 -9.74 -1.20 -2.13
N VAL A 25 -9.41 0.04 -1.79
CA VAL A 25 -8.30 0.78 -2.42
C VAL A 25 -6.98 0.08 -2.15
N VAL A 26 -6.72 -0.31 -0.90
CA VAL A 26 -5.47 -1.00 -0.52
C VAL A 26 -5.36 -2.36 -1.22
N ARG A 27 -6.41 -3.18 -1.20
CA ARG A 27 -6.45 -4.47 -1.90
C ARG A 27 -6.20 -4.30 -3.41
N SER A 28 -6.76 -3.24 -4.01
CA SER A 28 -6.50 -2.92 -5.42
C SER A 28 -5.05 -2.51 -5.68
N LEU A 29 -4.47 -1.68 -4.80
CA LEU A 29 -3.07 -1.27 -4.88
C LEU A 29 -2.09 -2.43 -4.76
N LEU A 30 -2.39 -3.41 -3.91
CA LEU A 30 -1.51 -4.56 -3.68
C LEU A 30 -1.66 -5.67 -4.72
N ALA A 31 -2.68 -5.63 -5.58
CA ALA A 31 -2.95 -6.66 -6.58
C ALA A 31 -1.73 -7.03 -7.45
N PRO A 32 -0.86 -6.10 -7.89
CA PRO A 32 0.33 -6.44 -8.69
C PRO A 32 1.41 -7.21 -7.92
N VAL A 33 1.44 -7.11 -6.59
CA VAL A 33 2.51 -7.67 -5.74
C VAL A 33 2.03 -8.76 -4.79
N ALA A 34 0.74 -9.05 -4.72
CA ALA A 34 0.14 -9.95 -3.74
C ALA A 34 0.82 -11.35 -3.65
N ASN A 35 1.28 -11.89 -4.78
CA ASN A 35 1.95 -13.20 -4.83
C ASN A 35 3.43 -13.16 -4.41
N GLN A 36 4.00 -11.98 -4.19
CA GLN A 36 5.41 -11.78 -3.83
C GLN A 36 5.58 -11.37 -2.36
N LEU A 37 4.49 -11.06 -1.66
CA LEU A 37 4.52 -10.60 -0.27
C LEU A 37 4.53 -11.79 0.69
N SER A 38 5.43 -11.72 1.66
CA SER A 38 5.51 -12.68 2.76
C SER A 38 4.21 -12.66 3.56
N GLY A 39 3.64 -13.83 3.85
CA GLY A 39 2.44 -13.94 4.66
C GLY A 39 1.14 -13.51 3.98
N SER A 40 1.11 -13.32 2.65
CA SER A 40 -0.14 -13.00 1.93
C SER A 40 -1.18 -14.13 1.94
N GLY A 41 -0.77 -15.35 2.33
CA GLY A 41 -1.66 -16.51 2.53
C GLY A 41 -2.44 -16.50 3.84
N ASP A 42 -2.05 -15.71 4.84
CA ASP A 42 -2.76 -15.52 6.11
C ASP A 42 -3.34 -14.09 6.16
N THR A 43 -4.51 -13.91 5.55
CA THR A 43 -5.04 -12.59 5.21
C THR A 43 -5.61 -11.84 6.41
N SER A 44 -5.96 -12.52 7.50
CA SER A 44 -6.67 -11.90 8.62
C SER A 44 -5.82 -10.86 9.34
N ASP A 45 -4.52 -11.11 9.51
CA ASP A 45 -3.61 -10.23 10.24
C ASP A 45 -2.64 -9.46 9.33
N PHE A 46 -2.58 -9.80 8.04
CA PHE A 46 -1.71 -9.14 7.06
C PHE A 46 -1.88 -7.61 7.02
N HIS A 47 -3.11 -7.11 7.21
CA HIS A 47 -3.41 -5.68 7.23
C HIS A 47 -2.63 -4.89 8.30
N ARG A 48 -2.22 -5.53 9.41
CA ARG A 48 -1.45 -4.88 10.50
C ARG A 48 -0.03 -4.49 10.08
N ARG A 49 0.48 -5.05 8.99
CA ARG A 49 1.77 -4.70 8.37
C ARG A 49 1.65 -3.59 7.33
N LEU A 50 0.44 -3.10 7.07
CA LEU A 50 0.16 -2.13 6.03
C LEU A 50 -0.05 -0.74 6.62
N VAL A 51 0.56 0.25 5.96
CA VAL A 51 0.26 1.66 6.19
C VAL A 51 -0.18 2.27 4.88
N GLN A 52 -1.32 2.94 4.90
CA GLN A 52 -1.73 3.76 3.78
C GLN A 52 -1.19 5.18 3.96
N VAL A 53 -0.63 5.75 2.91
CA VAL A 53 -0.09 7.11 2.91
C VAL A 53 -0.83 7.97 1.90
N GLN A 54 -1.37 9.11 2.34
CA GLN A 54 -1.94 10.12 1.47
C GLN A 54 -0.83 11.08 1.02
N LEU A 55 -0.29 10.86 -0.17
CA LEU A 55 0.88 11.58 -0.68
C LEU A 55 0.59 13.09 -0.80
N ARG A 56 1.52 13.92 -0.30
CA ARG A 56 1.47 15.38 -0.45
C ARG A 56 2.05 15.89 -1.78
N SER A 57 2.92 15.11 -2.42
CA SER A 57 3.54 15.42 -3.70
C SER A 57 3.67 14.20 -4.60
N LEU A 58 3.98 14.41 -5.88
CA LEU A 58 4.25 13.34 -6.83
C LEU A 58 5.59 12.71 -6.46
N LYS A 59 5.53 11.57 -5.76
CA LYS A 59 6.69 10.74 -5.39
C LYS A 59 6.55 9.38 -6.03
N GLY A 60 7.67 8.85 -6.54
CA GLY A 60 7.72 7.49 -7.05
C GLY A 60 7.72 6.45 -5.92
N PRO A 61 7.56 5.16 -6.24
CA PRO A 61 7.54 4.09 -5.25
C PRO A 61 8.89 3.97 -4.50
N GLU A 62 10.01 4.26 -5.15
CA GLU A 62 11.34 4.29 -4.52
C GLU A 62 11.51 5.45 -3.51
N ASP A 63 11.02 6.65 -3.84
CA ASP A 63 11.08 7.82 -2.95
C ASP A 63 10.27 7.58 -1.67
N VAL A 64 9.12 6.91 -1.81
CA VAL A 64 8.29 6.52 -0.68
C VAL A 64 8.99 5.43 0.12
N ARG A 65 9.52 4.40 -0.53
CA ARG A 65 10.28 3.32 0.12
C ARG A 65 11.42 3.88 0.96
N ALA A 66 12.24 4.78 0.40
CA ALA A 66 13.40 5.37 1.07
C ALA A 66 13.05 6.19 2.34
N ALA A 67 11.78 6.55 2.52
CA ALA A 67 11.33 7.29 3.69
C ALA A 67 10.94 6.41 4.88
N PHE A 68 10.87 5.09 4.70
CA PHE A 68 10.47 4.14 5.73
C PHE A 68 11.51 3.01 5.85
N ASP A 69 11.75 2.56 7.08
CA ASP A 69 12.65 1.45 7.36
C ASP A 69 11.88 0.12 7.45
N GLY A 70 12.52 -0.99 7.06
CA GLY A 70 11.92 -2.34 7.13
C GLY A 70 10.73 -2.52 6.18
N VAL A 71 10.82 -1.95 4.98
CA VAL A 71 9.80 -2.01 3.94
C VAL A 71 10.03 -3.23 3.05
N GLU A 72 9.02 -4.10 3.01
CA GLU A 72 8.96 -5.21 2.07
C GLU A 72 8.53 -4.73 0.68
N ALA A 73 7.50 -3.88 0.59
CA ALA A 73 7.04 -3.37 -0.71
C ALA A 73 6.34 -2.01 -0.58
N VAL A 74 6.29 -1.28 -1.68
CA VAL A 74 5.47 -0.07 -1.85
C VAL A 74 4.65 -0.21 -3.12
N ALA A 75 3.36 0.12 -3.05
CA ALA A 75 2.48 0.24 -4.21
C ALA A 75 1.82 1.63 -4.24
N ILE A 76 1.89 2.32 -5.38
CA ILE A 76 1.41 3.70 -5.53
C ILE A 76 0.41 3.80 -6.67
N CYS A 77 -0.67 4.55 -6.45
CA CYS A 77 -1.46 5.12 -7.53
C CYS A 77 -1.40 6.65 -7.45
N ILE A 78 -0.61 7.25 -8.35
CA ILE A 78 -0.38 8.70 -8.38
C ILE A 78 -1.68 9.47 -8.66
N LEU A 79 -2.59 8.91 -9.47
CA LEU A 79 -3.88 9.56 -9.77
C LEU A 79 -4.75 9.74 -8.52
N LEU A 80 -4.62 8.84 -7.54
CA LEU A 80 -5.28 8.91 -6.24
C LEU A 80 -4.43 9.61 -5.17
N MET A 81 -3.17 9.92 -5.46
CA MET A 81 -2.18 10.39 -4.48
C MET A 81 -2.11 9.46 -3.27
N ARG A 82 -2.16 8.14 -3.50
CA ARG A 82 -2.14 7.12 -2.44
C ARG A 82 -1.02 6.15 -2.66
N ALA A 83 -0.32 5.85 -1.57
CA ALA A 83 0.62 4.76 -1.47
C ALA A 83 0.18 3.76 -0.40
N VAL A 84 0.54 2.50 -0.58
CA VAL A 84 0.50 1.47 0.45
C VAL A 84 1.92 1.02 0.68
N VAL A 85 2.38 1.13 1.92
CA VAL A 85 3.66 0.62 2.38
C VAL A 85 3.41 -0.68 3.10
N VAL A 86 4.04 -1.76 2.64
CA VAL A 86 4.04 -3.08 3.25
C VAL A 86 5.33 -3.21 4.05
N PHE A 87 5.20 -3.31 5.37
CA PHE A 87 6.34 -3.52 6.26
C PHE A 87 6.63 -5.02 6.41
N GLU A 88 7.89 -5.37 6.65
CA GLU A 88 8.29 -6.73 7.02
C GLU A 88 7.60 -7.22 8.30
N THR A 89 7.26 -6.29 9.22
CA THR A 89 6.68 -6.61 10.52
C THR A 89 5.58 -5.61 10.93
N GLU A 90 4.64 -6.06 11.76
CA GLU A 90 3.60 -5.21 12.37
C GLU A 90 4.23 -4.07 13.19
N ALA A 91 5.31 -4.36 13.92
CA ALA A 91 6.03 -3.35 14.70
C ALA A 91 6.61 -2.23 13.80
N GLY A 92 7.05 -2.55 12.57
CA GLY A 92 7.48 -1.55 11.59
C GLY A 92 6.36 -0.60 11.19
N ALA A 93 5.18 -1.14 10.88
CA ALA A 93 4.00 -0.36 10.55
C ALA A 93 3.55 0.53 11.73
N ALA A 94 3.52 -0.03 12.95
CA ALA A 94 3.16 0.71 14.16
C ALA A 94 4.09 1.90 14.42
N ARG A 95 5.41 1.73 14.25
CA ARG A 95 6.38 2.83 14.35
C ARG A 95 6.12 3.93 13.30
N ALA A 96 5.87 3.53 12.06
CA ALA A 96 5.61 4.48 10.98
C ALA A 96 4.35 5.33 11.21
N LEU A 97 3.30 4.76 11.83
CA LEU A 97 2.08 5.48 12.20
C LEU A 97 2.29 6.50 13.32
N GLN A 98 3.33 6.33 14.14
CA GLN A 98 3.65 7.18 15.29
C GLN A 98 4.75 8.20 15.01
N ASP A 99 5.45 8.08 13.88
CA ASP A 99 6.59 8.94 13.54
C ASP A 99 6.13 10.24 12.85
N PRO A 100 6.22 11.41 13.53
CA PRO A 100 5.81 12.69 12.96
C PRO A 100 6.66 13.11 11.76
N ALA A 101 7.89 12.59 11.60
CA ALA A 101 8.72 12.88 10.43
C ALA A 101 8.08 12.37 9.13
N LYS A 102 7.19 11.37 9.21
CA LYS A 102 6.49 10.83 8.03
C LYS A 102 5.43 11.78 7.47
N GLU A 103 5.03 12.81 8.22
CA GLU A 103 4.13 13.87 7.71
C GLU A 103 4.68 14.59 6.48
N ALA A 104 6.00 14.61 6.29
CA ALA A 104 6.64 15.18 5.10
C ALA A 104 6.31 14.41 3.82
N ILE A 105 6.07 13.09 3.90
CA ILE A 105 5.56 12.28 2.79
C ILE A 105 4.03 12.50 2.68
N GLY A 106 3.36 12.44 3.83
CA GLY A 106 1.95 12.72 3.97
C GLY A 106 1.30 11.96 5.13
N PRO A 107 0.01 12.22 5.41
CA PRO A 107 -0.70 11.54 6.49
C PRO A 107 -0.65 10.01 6.32
N CYS A 108 -0.18 9.34 7.37
CA CYS A 108 -0.12 7.89 7.47
C CYS A 108 -1.33 7.38 8.27
N THR A 109 -2.01 6.37 7.76
CA THR A 109 -3.19 5.79 8.41
C THR A 109 -3.09 4.27 8.43
N ALA A 110 -3.53 3.67 9.53
CA ALA A 110 -3.66 2.22 9.64
C ALA A 110 -4.65 1.70 8.59
N VAL A 111 -4.40 0.50 8.10
CA VAL A 111 -5.27 -0.15 7.12
C VAL A 111 -6.28 -1.04 7.86
N PRO A 112 -7.60 -0.91 7.62
CA PRO A 112 -8.60 -1.84 8.15
C PRO A 112 -8.38 -3.27 7.64
N SER A 113 -9.02 -4.27 8.26
CA SER A 113 -8.98 -5.64 7.74
C SER A 113 -9.33 -5.66 6.25
N LEU A 114 -8.50 -6.36 5.46
CA LEU A 114 -8.74 -6.49 4.03
C LEU A 114 -10.02 -7.27 3.75
N ASP A 115 -10.57 -8.04 4.70
CA ASP A 115 -11.84 -8.75 4.56
C ASP A 115 -13.03 -7.81 4.36
N LEU A 116 -12.91 -6.54 4.78
CA LEU A 116 -13.91 -5.50 4.57
C LEU A 116 -13.94 -4.97 3.13
N ALA A 117 -12.92 -5.26 2.32
CA ALA A 117 -12.86 -4.76 0.96
C ALA A 117 -13.95 -5.39 0.09
N ALA A 118 -14.55 -4.57 -0.77
CA ALA A 118 -15.49 -5.03 -1.78
C ALA A 118 -14.84 -6.07 -2.70
N GLY A 119 -15.66 -6.97 -3.22
CA GLY A 119 -15.23 -8.10 -4.07
C GLY A 119 -14.78 -7.72 -5.49
N CYS A 120 -14.45 -6.45 -5.74
CA CYS A 120 -13.98 -5.98 -7.04
C CYS A 120 -12.77 -5.05 -6.92
N HIS A 121 -11.96 -5.04 -7.97
CA HIS A 121 -10.82 -4.13 -8.10
C HIS A 121 -11.23 -2.88 -8.87
N PHE A 122 -10.88 -1.70 -8.35
CA PHE A 122 -11.32 -0.42 -8.90
C PHE A 122 -10.18 0.40 -9.51
N ILE A 123 -8.94 0.00 -9.24
CA ILE A 123 -7.74 0.63 -9.79
C ILE A 123 -7.19 -0.33 -10.85
N PRO A 124 -7.15 0.07 -12.13
CA PRO A 124 -6.48 -0.74 -13.14
C PRO A 124 -5.02 -0.98 -12.75
N TYR A 125 -4.57 -2.23 -12.74
CA TYR A 125 -3.21 -2.58 -12.34
C TYR A 125 -2.11 -1.86 -13.16
N LYS A 126 -2.41 -1.48 -14.41
CA LYS A 126 -1.49 -0.77 -15.31
C LYS A 126 -1.11 0.65 -14.86
N ILE A 127 -1.87 1.23 -13.93
CA ILE A 127 -1.60 2.58 -13.38
C ILE A 127 -1.07 2.53 -11.95
N ILE A 128 -0.70 1.33 -11.48
CA ILE A 128 -0.08 1.11 -10.18
C ILE A 128 1.42 0.92 -10.41
N GLU A 129 2.21 1.74 -9.73
CA GLU A 129 3.66 1.63 -9.71
C GLU A 129 4.09 0.94 -8.42
N VAL A 130 5.07 0.04 -8.50
CA VAL A 130 5.49 -0.79 -7.36
C VAL A 130 6.99 -0.74 -7.17
N SER A 131 7.42 -0.83 -5.92
CA SER A 131 8.81 -1.03 -5.52
C SER A 131 8.88 -2.20 -4.54
N ILE A 132 9.73 -3.17 -4.87
CA ILE A 132 10.03 -4.38 -4.09
C ILE A 132 11.56 -4.43 -4.08
N PRO A 133 12.24 -4.74 -2.95
CA PRO A 133 13.69 -4.84 -3.00
C PRO A 133 14.04 -5.95 -3.97
N GLU A 134 15.04 -5.72 -4.83
CA GLU A 134 15.64 -6.81 -5.58
C GLU A 134 16.11 -7.84 -4.56
N ILE A 135 15.55 -9.05 -4.63
CA ILE A 135 16.12 -10.19 -3.91
C ILE A 135 17.52 -10.35 -4.53
N SER A 136 18.54 -9.82 -3.85
CA SER A 136 19.92 -10.11 -4.19
C SER A 136 20.08 -11.61 -4.14
N ASN A 137 20.18 -12.25 -5.32
CA ASN A 137 20.75 -13.58 -5.46
C ASN A 137 22.25 -13.49 -5.17
N SER A 138 22.62 -13.13 -3.94
CA SER A 138 23.99 -13.18 -3.45
C SER A 138 24.27 -14.57 -2.91
N THR A 139 24.52 -15.52 -3.81
CA THR A 139 25.36 -16.75 -3.73
C THR A 139 24.88 -17.71 -4.82
N CYS A 140 25.66 -18.02 -5.87
CA CYS A 140 26.80 -18.92 -5.81
C CYS A 140 27.92 -18.50 -6.79
N LEU A 141 28.93 -17.80 -6.28
CA LEU A 141 30.29 -17.90 -6.78
C LEU A 141 31.13 -18.43 -5.62
N ALA A 142 31.07 -19.75 -5.41
CA ALA A 142 32.00 -20.45 -4.55
C ALA A 142 32.90 -21.29 -5.46
N ARG A 143 34.12 -20.77 -5.63
CA ARG A 143 35.41 -21.43 -5.93
C ARG A 143 35.43 -22.57 -6.95
#